data_AF-A0A914IYH4-F1
#
_entry.id   AF-A0A914IYH4-F1
#
_cell.length_a   1.000
_cell.length_b   1.000
_cell.length_c   1.000
_cell.angle_alpha   90.00
_cell.angle_beta   90.00
_cell.angle_gamma   90.00
#
_symmetry.space_group_name_H-M   'P 1'
#
loop_
_entity.id
_entity.type
_entity.pdbx_description
1 polymer ?
#
loop_
_entity_poly.entity_id
_entity_poly.type
_entity_poly.pdbx_seq_one_letter_code
_entity_poly.pdbx_strand_id
1 'polypeptide(L)'
;MREGNCVTLYRLSSLFLFYVKNLEILMDESVLVKSLQDLHELSSNMFFSTVSATVNRILSNMTVPDYDLLPVNAVNQTLLLLRDILESQNDGAFAVIDKKEMYKKIFSHVLDPLIQNIHLISSNLHSHLDVAVYMLNCLNAIKSVIILYQYTDTKLEMIKAQIDANEDVLVSEQASQLLTNTGLIEIYQKCLSHQVTQGSLSKIHGMETEKILFGIQQFNSFLEKPEGFQCHQCGKITSARSRESVQKRTIENVIAAYSVIYEKLTNPSNGYPTEMGLKNVEDVKTALEKISS
;
A
#
# COMPACT_ATOMS: atom_id res chain seq x y z
N MET A 1 9.45 -13.41 30.20
CA MET A 1 9.04 -14.80 30.57
C MET A 1 7.90 -15.37 29.69
N ARG A 2 7.70 -14.95 28.41
CA ARG A 2 6.45 -15.28 27.67
C ARG A 2 6.58 -15.81 26.23
N GLU A 3 7.65 -15.53 25.48
CA GLU A 3 7.80 -16.03 24.09
C GLU A 3 8.04 -17.54 24.01
N GLY A 4 8.81 -18.10 24.95
CA GLY A 4 9.08 -19.54 25.01
C GLY A 4 7.83 -20.40 25.22
N ASN A 5 6.72 -19.84 25.72
CA ASN A 5 5.49 -20.60 25.96
C ASN A 5 4.70 -20.83 24.66
N CYS A 6 4.62 -19.84 23.77
CA CYS A 6 3.93 -19.98 22.48
C CYS A 6 4.62 -21.03 21.59
N VAL A 7 5.95 -20.94 21.47
CA VAL A 7 6.73 -21.90 20.68
C VAL A 7 6.63 -23.31 21.26
N THR A 8 6.64 -23.45 22.58
CA THR A 8 6.49 -24.77 23.24
C THR A 8 5.10 -25.36 23.02
N LEU A 9 4.04 -24.58 23.19
CA LEU A 9 2.66 -25.03 22.93
C LEU A 9 2.46 -25.44 21.47
N TYR A 10 3.06 -24.69 20.53
CA TYR A 10 3.04 -25.01 19.12
C TYR A 10 3.74 -26.34 18.81
N ARG A 11 4.95 -26.54 19.34
CA ARG A 11 5.72 -27.79 19.19
C ARG A 11 4.97 -28.98 19.79
N LEU A 12 4.37 -28.79 20.98
CA LEU A 12 3.59 -29.82 21.65
C LEU A 12 2.34 -30.21 20.85
N SER A 13 1.58 -29.22 20.37
CA SER A 13 0.42 -29.45 19.52
C SER A 13 0.77 -30.20 18.23
N SER A 14 1.89 -29.83 17.61
CA SER A 14 2.38 -30.50 16.40
C SER A 14 2.79 -31.96 16.66
N LEU A 15 3.39 -32.24 17.82
CA LEU A 15 3.77 -33.59 18.23
C LEU A 15 2.55 -34.49 18.44
N PHE A 16 1.51 -33.97 19.11
CA PHE A 16 0.27 -34.73 19.30
C PHE A 16 -0.39 -35.04 17.95
N LEU A 17 -0.48 -34.07 17.04
CA LEU A 17 -1.04 -34.30 15.70
C LEU A 17 -0.27 -35.36 14.91
N PHE A 18 1.06 -35.37 15.02
CA PHE A 18 1.90 -36.39 14.41
C PHE A 18 1.54 -37.79 14.94
N TYR A 19 1.46 -37.95 16.27
CA TYR A 19 1.12 -39.25 16.86
C TYR A 19 -0.30 -39.69 16.55
N VAL A 20 -1.29 -38.78 16.56
CA VAL A 20 -2.66 -39.09 16.14
C VAL A 20 -2.63 -39.74 14.76
N LYS A 21 -2.04 -39.07 13.76
CA LYS A 21 -2.06 -39.56 12.37
C LYS A 21 -1.27 -40.85 12.15
N ASN A 22 -0.18 -41.08 12.88
CA ASN A 22 0.58 -42.32 12.77
C ASN A 22 -0.11 -43.49 13.49
N LEU A 23 -0.73 -43.24 14.64
CA LEU A 23 -1.38 -44.29 15.44
C LEU A 23 -2.78 -44.63 14.93
N GLU A 24 -3.48 -43.69 14.31
CA GLU A 24 -4.79 -43.92 13.67
C GLU A 24 -4.70 -44.95 12.53
N ILE A 25 -3.57 -45.04 11.84
CA ILE A 25 -3.30 -46.08 10.82
C ILE A 25 -3.23 -47.48 11.43
N LEU A 26 -2.79 -47.60 12.68
CA LEU A 26 -2.54 -48.86 13.37
C LEU A 26 -3.66 -49.28 14.33
N MET A 27 -4.33 -48.31 14.94
CA MET A 27 -5.24 -48.47 16.07
C MET A 27 -6.40 -47.48 15.97
N ASP A 28 -7.23 -47.67 14.94
CA ASP A 28 -8.42 -46.85 14.68
C ASP A 28 -9.37 -46.85 15.89
N GLU A 29 -9.98 -45.69 16.16
CA GLU A 29 -10.90 -45.40 17.26
C GLU A 29 -10.41 -45.67 18.71
N SER A 30 -9.12 -45.93 18.93
CA SER A 30 -8.59 -46.20 20.27
C SER A 30 -8.71 -45.01 21.22
N VAL A 31 -8.88 -45.27 22.52
CA VAL A 31 -8.94 -44.24 23.57
C VAL A 31 -7.68 -43.38 23.60
N LEU A 32 -6.53 -43.98 23.27
CA LEU A 32 -5.25 -43.26 23.15
C LEU A 32 -5.28 -42.24 22.00
N VAL A 33 -5.75 -42.64 20.82
CA VAL A 33 -5.88 -41.73 19.66
C VAL A 33 -6.83 -40.58 20.00
N LYS A 34 -7.99 -40.87 20.61
CA LYS A 34 -8.94 -39.83 21.07
C LYS A 34 -8.31 -38.88 22.10
N SER A 35 -7.60 -39.42 23.10
CA SER A 35 -6.91 -38.59 24.11
C SER A 35 -5.83 -37.69 23.49
N LEU A 36 -5.09 -38.20 22.49
CA LEU A 36 -4.10 -37.40 21.77
C LEU A 36 -4.74 -36.32 20.88
N GLN A 37 -5.92 -36.60 20.30
CA GLN A 37 -6.72 -35.59 19.58
C GLN A 37 -7.18 -34.48 20.53
N ASP A 38 -7.71 -34.83 21.71
CA ASP A 38 -8.13 -33.85 22.73
C ASP A 38 -6.95 -32.98 23.19
N LEU A 39 -5.78 -33.60 23.41
CA LEU A 39 -4.56 -32.88 23.78
C LEU A 39 -4.03 -31.98 22.64
N HIS A 40 -4.13 -32.42 21.39
CA HIS A 40 -3.81 -31.60 20.23
C HIS A 40 -4.71 -30.36 20.17
N GLU A 41 -6.02 -30.54 20.32
CA GLU A 41 -6.99 -29.45 20.29
C GLU A 41 -6.76 -28.47 21.44
N LEU A 42 -6.59 -28.96 22.67
CA LEU A 42 -6.33 -28.13 23.84
C LEU A 42 -5.05 -27.30 23.67
N SER A 43 -3.94 -27.94 23.29
CA SER A 43 -2.66 -27.25 23.10
C SER A 43 -2.70 -26.24 21.94
N SER A 44 -3.41 -26.56 20.86
CA SER A 44 -3.65 -25.64 19.74
C SER A 44 -4.46 -24.41 20.16
N ASN A 45 -5.55 -24.62 20.89
CA ASN A 45 -6.40 -23.54 21.41
C ASN A 45 -5.64 -22.65 22.39
N MET A 46 -4.84 -23.24 23.29
CA MET A 46 -3.96 -22.49 24.19
C MET A 46 -2.90 -21.69 23.44
N PHE A 47 -2.30 -22.26 22.40
CA PHE A 47 -1.34 -21.58 21.54
C PHE A 47 -1.97 -20.33 20.90
N PHE A 48 -3.07 -20.48 20.15
CA PHE A 48 -3.71 -19.35 19.47
C PHE A 48 -4.26 -18.31 20.44
N SER A 49 -4.78 -18.72 21.60
CA SER A 49 -5.22 -17.81 22.65
C SER A 49 -4.05 -16.99 23.20
N THR A 50 -2.90 -17.62 23.43
CA THR A 50 -1.69 -16.94 23.93
C THR A 50 -1.11 -15.99 22.89
N VAL A 51 -1.08 -16.40 21.62
CA VAL A 51 -0.65 -15.54 20.50
C VAL A 51 -1.57 -14.32 20.40
N SER A 52 -2.88 -14.52 20.37
CA SER A 52 -3.87 -13.42 20.28
C SER A 52 -3.75 -12.47 21.46
N ALA A 53 -3.62 -12.98 22.69
CA ALA A 53 -3.45 -12.15 23.88
C ALA A 53 -2.13 -11.35 23.83
N THR A 54 -1.06 -11.94 23.29
CA THR A 54 0.23 -11.27 23.15
C THR A 54 0.18 -10.17 22.11
N VAL A 55 -0.41 -10.45 20.93
CA VAL A 55 -0.63 -9.48 19.85
C VAL A 55 -1.50 -8.33 20.36
N ASN A 56 -2.65 -8.61 20.95
CA ASN A 56 -3.54 -7.58 21.47
C ASN A 56 -2.88 -6.70 22.54
N ARG A 57 -2.03 -7.28 23.40
CA ARG A 57 -1.26 -6.51 24.40
C ARG A 57 -0.19 -5.62 23.77
N ILE A 58 0.44 -6.06 22.67
CA ILE A 58 1.40 -5.22 21.93
C ILE A 58 0.64 -4.08 21.25
N LEU A 59 -0.45 -4.40 20.57
CA LEU A 59 -1.26 -3.45 19.79
C LEU A 59 -2.02 -2.45 20.68
N SER A 60 -2.40 -2.83 21.91
CA SER A 60 -3.06 -1.89 22.85
C SER A 60 -2.17 -0.71 23.26
N ASN A 61 -0.86 -0.83 23.08
CA ASN A 61 0.12 0.21 23.38
C ASN A 61 0.57 0.95 22.11
N MET A 62 -0.04 0.66 20.96
CA MET A 62 0.30 1.29 19.69
C MET A 62 -0.14 2.76 19.70
N THR A 63 0.78 3.65 19.34
CA THR A 63 0.53 5.09 19.22
C THR A 63 0.57 5.53 17.77
N VAL A 64 0.12 6.75 17.50
CA VAL A 64 0.37 7.42 16.22
C VAL A 64 1.88 7.48 15.94
N PRO A 65 2.30 7.39 14.67
CA PRO A 65 3.71 7.53 14.30
C PRO A 65 4.23 8.94 14.55
N ASP A 66 5.56 9.06 14.64
CA ASP A 66 6.25 10.34 14.66
C ASP A 66 6.20 11.02 13.27
N TYR A 67 6.79 12.22 13.17
CA TYR A 67 6.84 12.99 11.92
C TYR A 67 7.54 12.26 10.76
N ASP A 68 8.32 11.21 11.02
CA ASP A 68 8.98 10.39 10.00
C ASP A 68 8.02 9.42 9.28
N LEU A 69 6.82 9.19 9.83
CA LEU A 69 5.81 8.25 9.31
C LEU A 69 6.33 6.82 9.16
N LEU A 70 7.29 6.42 9.99
CA LEU A 70 7.84 5.06 10.00
C LEU A 70 6.99 4.10 10.84
N PRO A 71 7.06 2.78 10.58
CA PRO A 71 6.34 1.79 11.38
C PRO A 71 6.76 1.87 12.85
N VAL A 72 5.79 2.10 13.74
CA VAL A 72 6.03 2.19 15.18
C VAL A 72 6.49 0.85 15.76
N ASN A 73 7.13 0.90 16.93
CA ASN A 73 7.73 -0.28 17.57
C ASN A 73 6.73 -1.45 17.74
N ALA A 74 5.45 -1.17 18.03
CA ALA A 74 4.42 -2.21 18.12
C ALA A 74 4.26 -3.03 16.83
N VAL A 75 4.39 -2.39 15.66
CA VAL A 75 4.37 -3.08 14.36
C VAL A 75 5.58 -4.01 14.24
N ASN A 76 6.77 -3.50 14.56
CA ASN A 76 8.01 -4.28 14.49
C ASN A 76 8.00 -5.46 15.46
N GLN A 77 7.55 -5.28 16.70
CA GLN A 77 7.39 -6.36 17.68
C GLN A 77 6.41 -7.44 17.22
N THR A 78 5.29 -7.04 16.62
CA THR A 78 4.31 -7.99 16.10
C THR A 78 4.88 -8.80 14.93
N LEU A 79 5.65 -8.15 14.05
CA LEU A 79 6.34 -8.81 12.94
C LEU A 79 7.45 -9.74 13.41
N LEU A 80 8.20 -9.40 14.47
CA LEU A 80 9.18 -10.28 15.08
C LEU A 80 8.51 -11.53 15.67
N LEU A 81 7.42 -11.37 16.43
CA LEU A 81 6.64 -12.50 16.94
C LEU A 81 6.15 -13.41 15.81
N LEU A 82 5.69 -12.83 14.69
CA LEU A 82 5.28 -13.61 13.52
C LEU A 82 6.44 -14.43 12.97
N ARG A 83 7.62 -13.82 12.82
CA ARG A 83 8.83 -14.52 12.33
C ARG A 83 9.21 -15.67 13.24
N ASP A 84 9.28 -15.43 14.56
CA ASP A 84 9.65 -16.45 15.54
C ASP A 84 8.69 -17.67 15.49
N ILE A 85 7.39 -17.42 15.38
CA ILE A 85 6.38 -18.49 15.25
C ILE A 85 6.59 -19.29 13.95
N LEU A 86 6.80 -18.61 12.82
CA LEU A 86 6.94 -19.26 11.51
C LEU A 86 8.26 -20.02 11.38
N GLU A 87 9.36 -19.47 11.91
CA GLU A 87 10.67 -20.12 11.92
C GLU A 87 10.69 -21.35 12.83
N SER A 88 9.96 -21.33 13.95
CA SER A 88 9.87 -22.47 14.85
C SER A 88 9.31 -23.75 14.22
N GLN A 89 8.63 -23.64 13.07
CA GLN A 89 8.12 -24.78 12.30
C GLN A 89 9.21 -25.51 11.52
N ASN A 90 10.27 -24.80 11.11
CA ASN A 90 11.35 -25.38 10.31
C ASN A 90 12.30 -26.25 11.16
N ASP A 91 12.36 -25.99 12.47
CA ASP A 91 13.12 -26.80 13.43
C ASP A 91 12.42 -28.12 13.84
N GLY A 92 11.13 -28.27 13.52
CA GLY A 92 10.34 -29.44 13.88
C GLY A 92 10.59 -30.61 12.92
N ALA A 93 11.16 -31.72 13.42
CA ALA A 93 11.33 -32.98 12.68
C ALA A 93 10.00 -33.65 12.27
N PHE A 94 8.85 -33.07 12.64
CA PHE A 94 7.52 -33.61 12.40
C PHE A 94 6.83 -32.79 11.32
N ALA A 95 6.58 -33.40 10.17
CA ALA A 95 5.81 -32.77 9.10
C ALA A 95 4.38 -32.51 9.60
N VAL A 96 4.04 -31.24 9.90
CA VAL A 96 2.66 -30.84 10.20
C VAL A 96 1.80 -31.18 8.98
N ILE A 97 0.91 -32.16 9.14
CA ILE A 97 -0.01 -32.60 8.09
C ILE A 97 -1.19 -31.62 8.09
N ASP A 98 -0.96 -30.46 7.47
CA ASP A 98 -1.86 -29.33 7.15
C ASP A 98 -1.21 -27.96 7.47
N LYS A 99 -0.01 -27.74 6.91
CA LYS A 99 0.71 -26.47 7.06
C LYS A 99 -0.11 -25.29 6.56
N LYS A 100 -0.90 -25.47 5.50
CA LYS A 100 -1.66 -24.39 4.87
C LYS A 100 -2.71 -23.79 5.82
N GLU A 101 -3.56 -24.60 6.45
CA GLU A 101 -4.55 -24.05 7.39
C GLU A 101 -3.89 -23.51 8.66
N MET A 102 -2.77 -24.09 9.10
CA MET A 102 -2.00 -23.54 10.22
C MET A 102 -1.48 -22.13 9.92
N TYR A 103 -0.85 -21.92 8.76
CA TYR A 103 -0.38 -20.59 8.33
C TYR A 103 -1.52 -19.59 8.25
N LYS A 104 -2.65 -20.00 7.68
CA LYS A 104 -3.85 -19.18 7.59
C LYS A 104 -4.36 -18.74 8.97
N LYS A 105 -4.42 -19.66 9.95
CA LYS A 105 -4.80 -19.34 11.34
C LYS A 105 -3.77 -18.41 12.01
N ILE A 106 -2.47 -18.66 11.82
CA ILE A 106 -1.42 -17.78 12.36
C ILE A 106 -1.59 -16.36 11.81
N PHE A 107 -1.80 -16.21 10.50
CA PHE A 107 -2.05 -14.89 9.90
C PHE A 107 -3.34 -14.26 10.41
N SER A 108 -4.43 -15.00 10.63
CA SER A 108 -5.66 -14.43 11.17
C SER A 108 -5.53 -13.96 12.62
N HIS A 109 -4.64 -14.58 13.41
CA HIS A 109 -4.43 -14.21 14.81
C HIS A 109 -3.33 -13.16 15.03
N VAL A 110 -2.46 -12.94 14.04
CA VAL A 110 -1.33 -12.00 14.17
C VAL A 110 -1.44 -10.85 13.16
N LEU A 111 -1.56 -11.18 11.88
CA LEU A 111 -1.45 -10.20 10.81
C LEU A 111 -2.74 -9.40 10.61
N ASP A 112 -3.90 -10.05 10.72
CA ASP A 112 -5.18 -9.36 10.56
C ASP A 112 -5.42 -8.31 11.65
N PRO A 113 -5.21 -8.60 12.95
CA PRO A 113 -5.28 -7.58 14.00
C PRO A 113 -4.25 -6.47 13.83
N LEU A 114 -3.04 -6.79 13.34
CA LEU A 114 -2.01 -5.81 13.07
C LEU A 114 -2.46 -4.83 11.97
N ILE A 115 -2.90 -5.34 10.82
CA ILE A 115 -3.38 -4.50 9.71
C ILE A 115 -4.57 -3.64 10.15
N GLN A 116 -5.52 -4.22 10.89
CA GLN A 116 -6.66 -3.47 11.43
C GLN A 116 -6.23 -2.35 12.38
N ASN A 117 -5.27 -2.60 13.28
CA ASN A 117 -4.77 -1.57 14.18
C ASN A 117 -3.98 -0.49 13.45
N ILE A 118 -3.20 -0.83 12.43
CA ILE A 118 -2.51 0.19 11.62
C ILE A 118 -3.55 1.10 10.95
N HIS A 119 -4.63 0.56 10.38
CA HIS A 119 -5.75 1.35 9.83
C HIS A 119 -6.42 2.24 10.88
N LEU A 120 -6.68 1.69 12.08
CA LEU A 120 -7.28 2.45 13.18
C LEU A 120 -6.40 3.63 13.61
N ILE A 121 -5.11 3.38 13.82
CA ILE A 121 -4.15 4.41 14.24
C ILE A 121 -3.93 5.44 13.13
N SER A 122 -3.83 5.00 11.88
CA SER A 122 -3.63 5.90 10.75
C SER A 122 -4.80 6.85 10.57
N SER A 123 -6.04 6.41 10.82
CA SER A 123 -7.23 7.28 10.76
C SER A 123 -7.21 8.46 11.76
N ASN A 124 -6.33 8.44 12.77
CA ASN A 124 -6.15 9.55 13.70
C ASN A 124 -5.10 10.58 13.22
N LEU A 125 -4.47 10.38 12.06
CA LEU A 125 -3.54 11.35 11.48
C LEU A 125 -4.31 12.50 10.82
N HIS A 126 -3.76 13.71 10.92
CA HIS A 126 -4.42 14.94 10.47
C HIS A 126 -4.48 15.09 8.95
N SER A 127 -3.54 14.50 8.21
CA SER A 127 -3.44 14.60 6.76
C SER A 127 -3.64 13.22 6.12
N HIS A 128 -4.52 13.14 5.14
CA HIS A 128 -4.74 11.92 4.35
C HIS A 128 -3.48 11.48 3.58
N LEU A 129 -2.54 12.39 3.30
CA LEU A 129 -1.23 12.05 2.74
C LEU A 129 -0.32 11.38 3.76
N ASP A 130 -0.36 11.84 5.01
CA ASP A 130 0.40 11.22 6.10
C ASP A 130 -0.14 9.80 6.37
N VAL A 131 -1.47 9.62 6.30
CA VAL A 131 -2.13 8.30 6.32
C VAL A 131 -1.58 7.40 5.23
N ALA A 132 -1.59 7.88 3.98
CA ALA A 132 -1.16 7.09 2.83
C ALA A 132 0.31 6.66 2.95
N VAL A 133 1.20 7.58 3.32
CA VAL A 133 2.64 7.28 3.49
C VAL A 133 2.89 6.33 4.65
N TYR A 134 2.25 6.55 5.81
CA TYR A 134 2.40 5.65 6.95
C TYR A 134 1.88 4.24 6.64
N MET A 135 0.73 4.14 5.97
CA MET A 135 0.22 2.84 5.51
C MET A 135 1.18 2.17 4.54
N LEU A 136 1.72 2.90 3.55
CA LEU A 136 2.70 2.34 2.61
C LEU A 136 3.93 1.80 3.33
N ASN A 137 4.45 2.54 4.31
CA ASN A 137 5.62 2.11 5.08
C ASN A 137 5.32 0.83 5.89
N CYS A 138 4.17 0.77 6.57
CA CYS A 138 3.77 -0.40 7.34
C CYS A 138 3.48 -1.63 6.46
N LEU A 139 2.74 -1.46 5.36
CA LEU A 139 2.40 -2.54 4.43
C LEU A 139 3.64 -3.09 3.72
N ASN A 140 4.60 -2.23 3.35
CA ASN A 140 5.86 -2.69 2.79
C ASN A 140 6.70 -3.45 3.82
N ALA A 141 6.72 -3.01 5.09
CA ALA A 141 7.37 -3.74 6.17
C ALA A 141 6.75 -5.13 6.37
N ILE A 142 5.42 -5.23 6.43
CA ILE A 142 4.69 -6.50 6.48
C ILE A 142 5.05 -7.38 5.28
N LYS A 143 4.94 -6.84 4.05
CA LYS A 143 5.22 -7.53 2.79
C LYS A 143 6.64 -8.12 2.78
N SER A 144 7.63 -7.37 3.27
CA SER A 144 9.02 -7.82 3.34
C SER A 144 9.23 -9.05 4.23
N VAL A 145 8.35 -9.24 5.23
CA VAL A 145 8.37 -10.41 6.11
C VAL A 145 7.66 -11.57 5.44
N ILE A 146 6.40 -11.38 5.04
CA ILE A 146 5.54 -12.48 4.60
C ILE A 146 5.94 -13.07 3.24
N ILE A 147 6.65 -12.32 2.40
CA ILE A 147 7.13 -12.82 1.10
C ILE A 147 8.14 -13.96 1.23
N LEU A 148 8.77 -14.10 2.40
CA LEU A 148 9.77 -15.15 2.68
C LEU A 148 9.15 -16.51 3.02
N TYR A 149 7.82 -16.56 3.18
CA TYR A 149 7.11 -17.75 3.66
C TYR A 149 6.13 -18.30 2.64
N GLN A 150 5.75 -19.57 2.80
CA GLN A 150 4.80 -20.26 1.93
C GLN A 150 3.35 -19.93 2.29
N TYR A 151 2.43 -20.19 1.35
CA TYR A 151 0.99 -20.01 1.53
C TYR A 151 0.57 -18.55 1.81
N THR A 152 1.35 -17.59 1.32
CA THR A 152 1.10 -16.16 1.54
C THR A 152 0.45 -15.46 0.36
N ASP A 153 0.19 -16.16 -0.76
CA ASP A 153 -0.24 -15.57 -2.03
C ASP A 153 -1.45 -14.64 -1.88
N THR A 154 -2.55 -15.14 -1.31
CA THR A 154 -3.77 -14.35 -1.10
C THR A 154 -3.52 -13.11 -0.23
N LYS A 155 -2.67 -13.24 0.81
CA LYS A 155 -2.37 -12.12 1.71
C LYS A 155 -1.46 -11.09 1.05
N LEU A 156 -0.49 -11.55 0.25
CA LEU A 156 0.37 -10.70 -0.56
C LEU A 156 -0.45 -9.94 -1.61
N GLU A 157 -1.43 -10.57 -2.24
CA GLU A 157 -2.36 -9.91 -3.16
C GLU A 157 -3.19 -8.83 -2.46
N MET A 158 -3.77 -9.12 -1.30
CA MET A 158 -4.50 -8.13 -0.51
C MET A 158 -3.62 -6.94 -0.11
N ILE A 159 -2.39 -7.20 0.34
CA ILE A 159 -1.45 -6.14 0.73
C ILE A 159 -1.00 -5.32 -0.49
N LYS A 160 -0.77 -5.96 -1.63
CA LYS A 160 -0.46 -5.24 -2.89
C LYS A 160 -1.61 -4.31 -3.27
N ALA A 161 -2.85 -4.77 -3.25
CA ALA A 161 -4.01 -3.92 -3.55
C ALA A 161 -4.11 -2.72 -2.60
N GLN A 162 -3.82 -2.90 -1.31
CA GLN A 162 -3.78 -1.78 -0.36
C GLN A 162 -2.60 -0.84 -0.61
N ILE A 163 -1.42 -1.35 -0.98
CA ILE A 163 -0.28 -0.52 -1.40
C ILE A 163 -0.68 0.32 -2.61
N ASP A 164 -1.21 -0.31 -3.66
CA ASP A 164 -1.60 0.37 -4.90
C ASP A 164 -2.63 1.48 -4.62
N ALA A 165 -3.63 1.21 -3.78
CA ALA A 165 -4.63 2.21 -3.39
C ALA A 165 -4.04 3.42 -2.63
N ASN A 166 -3.04 3.21 -1.76
CA ASN A 166 -2.37 4.32 -1.09
C ASN A 166 -1.43 5.07 -2.05
N GLU A 167 -0.79 4.38 -2.99
CA GLU A 167 -0.04 5.02 -4.07
C GLU A 167 -0.97 5.89 -4.94
N ASP A 168 -2.19 5.44 -5.24
CA ASP A 168 -3.19 6.20 -6.01
C ASP A 168 -3.54 7.55 -5.35
N VAL A 169 -3.71 7.55 -4.02
CA VAL A 169 -3.98 8.78 -3.25
C VAL A 169 -2.84 9.77 -3.43
N LEU A 170 -1.60 9.32 -3.29
CA LEU A 170 -0.41 10.18 -3.41
C LEU A 170 -0.24 10.67 -4.86
N VAL A 171 -0.43 9.80 -5.83
CA VAL A 171 -0.35 10.13 -7.26
C VAL A 171 -1.38 11.20 -7.63
N SER A 172 -2.64 11.02 -7.18
CA SER A 172 -3.71 11.97 -7.46
C SER A 172 -3.42 13.34 -6.85
N GLU A 173 -2.98 13.38 -5.60
CA GLU A 173 -2.68 14.65 -4.94
C GLU A 173 -1.46 15.34 -5.56
N GLN A 174 -0.38 14.61 -5.85
CA GLN A 174 0.80 15.18 -6.51
C GLN A 174 0.48 15.74 -7.89
N ALA A 175 -0.27 15.00 -8.70
CA ALA A 175 -0.69 15.48 -10.02
C ALA A 175 -1.58 16.73 -9.90
N SER A 176 -2.54 16.71 -8.96
CA SER A 176 -3.42 17.86 -8.69
C SER A 176 -2.63 19.09 -8.24
N GLN A 177 -1.69 18.93 -7.31
CA GLN A 177 -0.87 20.01 -6.80
C GLN A 177 0.04 20.61 -7.89
N LEU A 178 0.63 19.78 -8.75
CA LEU A 178 1.43 20.23 -9.89
C LEU A 178 0.58 21.04 -10.89
N LEU A 179 -0.58 20.51 -11.28
CA LEU A 179 -1.50 21.20 -12.19
C LEU A 179 -2.04 22.49 -11.57
N THR A 180 -2.23 22.54 -10.26
CA THR A 180 -2.66 23.74 -9.54
C THR A 180 -1.57 24.81 -9.52
N ASN A 181 -0.33 24.43 -9.18
CA ASN A 181 0.81 25.35 -9.12
C ASN A 181 1.14 25.96 -10.49
N THR A 182 0.80 25.25 -11.57
CA THR A 182 1.00 25.71 -12.95
C THR A 182 -0.25 26.41 -13.54
N GLY A 183 -1.36 26.47 -12.79
CA GLY A 183 -2.62 27.05 -13.25
C GLY A 183 -3.38 26.21 -14.29
N LEU A 184 -2.92 24.99 -14.57
CA LEU A 184 -3.52 24.09 -15.55
C LEU A 184 -4.73 23.32 -15.03
N ILE A 185 -4.93 23.22 -13.71
CA ILE A 185 -6.01 22.40 -13.13
C ILE A 185 -7.41 22.88 -13.58
N GLU A 186 -7.66 24.18 -13.57
CA GLU A 186 -8.95 24.76 -13.99
C GLU A 186 -9.17 24.59 -15.50
N ILE A 187 -8.10 24.76 -16.28
CA ILE A 187 -8.11 24.58 -17.74
C ILE A 187 -8.44 23.12 -18.06
N TYR A 188 -7.78 22.16 -17.40
CA TYR A 188 -8.03 20.74 -17.55
C TYR A 188 -9.49 20.36 -17.24
N GLN A 189 -10.02 20.82 -16.11
CA GLN A 189 -11.40 20.55 -15.70
C GLN A 189 -12.43 21.10 -16.70
N LYS A 190 -12.20 22.29 -17.25
CA LYS A 190 -13.06 22.87 -18.28
C LYS A 190 -12.92 22.15 -19.62
N CYS A 191 -11.72 21.73 -20.01
CA CYS A 191 -11.49 20.92 -21.21
C CYS A 191 -12.21 19.56 -21.13
N LEU A 192 -12.20 18.91 -19.97
CA LEU A 192 -12.89 17.65 -19.72
C LEU A 192 -14.42 17.79 -19.76
N SER A 193 -14.97 18.82 -19.11
CA SER A 193 -16.42 19.06 -19.04
C SER A 193 -17.00 19.65 -20.33
N HIS A 194 -16.15 20.15 -21.22
CA HIS A 194 -16.56 20.80 -22.46
C HIS A 194 -17.19 19.81 -23.46
N GLN A 195 -18.45 20.08 -23.79
CA GLN A 195 -19.19 19.40 -24.85
C GLN A 195 -19.25 20.26 -26.11
N VAL A 196 -19.17 19.63 -27.29
CA VAL A 196 -19.20 20.31 -28.60
C VAL A 196 -20.45 21.18 -28.79
N THR A 197 -21.56 20.83 -28.10
CA THR A 197 -22.83 21.57 -28.11
C THR A 197 -22.77 22.95 -27.46
N GLN A 198 -21.75 23.23 -26.65
CA GLN A 198 -21.61 24.50 -25.92
C GLN A 198 -20.91 25.60 -26.75
N GLY A 199 -20.53 25.31 -28.00
CA GLY A 199 -19.82 26.26 -28.87
C GLY A 199 -18.30 26.28 -28.60
N SER A 200 -17.59 27.25 -29.16
CA SER A 200 -16.12 27.30 -29.06
C SER A 200 -15.64 27.54 -27.63
N LEU A 201 -14.68 26.74 -27.17
CA LEU A 201 -14.09 26.81 -25.83
C LEU A 201 -13.52 28.20 -25.49
N SER A 202 -12.94 28.90 -26.46
CA SER A 202 -12.43 30.28 -26.32
C SER A 202 -13.46 31.32 -25.88
N LYS A 203 -14.76 31.05 -26.07
CA LYS A 203 -15.85 31.95 -25.68
C LYS A 203 -16.40 31.66 -24.28
N ILE A 204 -15.93 30.60 -23.63
CA ILE A 204 -16.35 30.22 -22.29
C ILE A 204 -15.56 31.03 -21.26
N HIS A 205 -16.24 31.51 -20.22
CA HIS A 205 -15.60 32.30 -19.17
C HIS A 205 -14.48 31.53 -18.47
N GLY A 206 -13.32 32.17 -18.31
CA GLY A 206 -12.12 31.56 -17.74
C GLY A 206 -11.42 30.54 -18.65
N MET A 207 -11.73 30.55 -19.94
CA MET A 207 -10.98 29.88 -21.01
C MET A 207 -10.48 30.90 -22.05
N GLU A 208 -10.31 32.15 -21.61
CA GLU A 208 -9.77 33.22 -22.43
C GLU A 208 -8.31 32.91 -22.82
N THR A 209 -7.93 33.28 -24.04
CA THR A 209 -6.60 33.00 -24.60
C THR A 209 -5.46 33.46 -23.69
N GLU A 210 -5.59 34.64 -23.07
CA GLU A 210 -4.57 35.20 -22.16
C GLU A 210 -4.32 34.33 -20.93
N LYS A 211 -5.38 33.79 -20.31
CA LYS A 211 -5.24 32.90 -19.14
C LYS A 211 -4.61 31.57 -19.51
N ILE A 212 -4.95 31.04 -20.67
CA ILE A 212 -4.38 29.78 -21.16
C ILE A 212 -2.90 29.96 -21.48
N LEU A 213 -2.53 31.05 -22.16
CA LEU A 213 -1.12 31.38 -22.42
C LEU A 213 -0.33 31.51 -21.12
N PHE A 214 -0.88 32.19 -20.12
CA PHE A 214 -0.25 32.30 -18.80
C PHE A 214 -0.04 30.93 -18.14
N GLY A 215 -1.07 30.07 -18.12
CA GLY A 215 -0.95 28.71 -17.57
C GLY A 215 0.09 27.85 -18.30
N ILE A 216 0.13 27.92 -19.63
CA ILE A 216 1.13 27.21 -20.45
C ILE A 216 2.54 27.75 -20.18
N GLN A 217 2.71 29.06 -20.04
CA GLN A 217 4.01 29.67 -19.70
C GLN A 217 4.50 29.22 -18.31
N GLN A 218 3.61 29.17 -17.32
CA GLN A 218 3.94 28.68 -15.98
C GLN A 218 4.32 27.19 -16.01
N PHE A 219 3.57 26.38 -16.74
CA PHE A 219 3.90 24.96 -16.93
C PHE A 219 5.23 24.76 -17.67
N ASN A 220 5.49 25.53 -18.72
CA ASN A 220 6.75 25.48 -19.45
C ASN A 220 7.94 25.90 -18.58
N SER A 221 7.75 26.92 -17.74
CA SER A 221 8.76 27.36 -16.76
C SER A 221 9.04 26.28 -15.72
N PHE A 222 7.99 25.58 -15.27
CA PHE A 222 8.10 24.42 -14.38
C PHE A 222 8.88 23.25 -15.04
N LEU A 223 8.64 22.96 -16.33
CA LEU A 223 9.40 21.93 -17.06
C LEU A 223 10.89 22.27 -17.19
N GLU A 224 11.24 23.55 -17.21
CA GLU A 224 12.63 24.02 -17.26
C GLU A 224 13.29 24.04 -15.87
N LYS A 225 12.49 24.31 -14.83
CA LYS A 225 12.92 24.34 -13.42
C LYS A 225 11.88 23.66 -12.53
N PRO A 226 12.05 22.36 -12.24
CA PRO A 226 11.10 21.57 -11.44
C PRO A 226 11.26 21.83 -9.93
N GLU A 227 11.20 23.09 -9.51
CA GLU A 227 11.21 23.41 -8.08
C GLU A 227 9.90 22.94 -7.43
N GLY A 228 9.99 22.14 -6.37
CA GLY A 228 8.81 21.66 -5.63
C GLY A 228 8.01 20.54 -6.31
N PHE A 229 8.60 19.81 -7.26
CA PHE A 229 7.93 18.68 -7.95
C PHE A 229 7.41 17.58 -7.02
N GLN A 230 8.11 17.34 -5.90
CA GLN A 230 7.74 16.30 -4.94
C GLN A 230 7.06 16.91 -3.72
N CYS A 231 5.93 16.33 -3.34
CA CYS A 231 5.31 16.59 -2.05
C CYS A 231 6.26 16.12 -0.93
N HIS A 232 6.40 16.90 0.15
CA HIS A 232 7.29 16.59 1.28
C HIS A 232 7.04 15.19 1.87
N GLN A 233 5.78 14.75 1.87
CA GLN A 233 5.33 13.45 2.36
C GLN A 233 5.93 12.29 1.55
N CYS A 234 6.10 12.44 0.23
CA CYS A 234 6.64 11.37 -0.61
C CYS A 234 8.13 11.12 -0.37
N GLY A 235 8.85 12.10 0.18
CA GLY A 235 10.22 11.92 0.68
C GLY A 235 10.31 10.96 1.87
N LYS A 236 9.21 10.73 2.59
CA LYS A 236 9.13 9.84 3.75
C LYS A 236 8.75 8.39 3.39
N ILE A 237 8.52 8.10 2.10
CA ILE A 237 8.27 6.74 1.63
C ILE A 237 9.57 5.95 1.73
N THR A 238 9.56 4.88 2.53
CA THR A 238 10.74 4.04 2.78
C THR A 238 11.07 3.15 1.57
N SER A 239 10.04 2.59 0.92
CA SER A 239 10.19 1.71 -0.23
C SER A 239 10.57 2.50 -1.49
N ALA A 240 11.79 2.30 -2.00
CA ALA A 240 12.26 2.90 -3.25
C ALA A 240 11.32 2.57 -4.42
N ARG A 241 10.87 1.31 -4.51
CA ARG A 241 9.92 0.86 -5.53
C ARG A 241 8.59 1.63 -5.48
N SER A 242 8.03 1.86 -4.29
CA SER A 242 6.79 2.64 -4.17
C SER A 242 7.01 4.11 -4.50
N ARG A 243 8.18 4.67 -4.15
CA ARG A 243 8.55 6.05 -4.52
C ARG A 243 8.63 6.22 -6.04
N GLU A 244 9.33 5.31 -6.72
CA GLU A 244 9.42 5.27 -8.18
C GLU A 244 8.05 5.07 -8.84
N SER A 245 7.22 4.18 -8.29
CA SER A 245 5.85 3.94 -8.76
C SER A 245 5.01 5.22 -8.69
N VAL A 246 4.96 5.86 -7.52
CA VAL A 246 4.21 7.12 -7.32
C VAL A 246 4.72 8.20 -8.27
N GLN A 247 6.03 8.36 -8.39
CA GLN A 247 6.63 9.37 -9.27
C GLN A 247 6.28 9.13 -10.75
N LYS A 248 6.48 7.90 -11.23
CA LYS A 248 6.19 7.52 -12.62
C LYS A 248 4.71 7.72 -12.94
N ARG A 249 3.82 7.22 -12.08
CA ARG A 249 2.36 7.32 -12.29
C ARG A 249 1.86 8.76 -12.18
N THR A 250 2.49 9.60 -11.36
CA THR A 250 2.22 11.05 -11.32
C THR A 250 2.56 11.71 -12.65
N ILE A 251 3.71 11.38 -13.24
CA ILE A 251 4.11 11.88 -14.57
C ILE A 251 3.12 11.43 -15.63
N GLU A 252 2.74 10.16 -15.64
CA GLU A 252 1.75 9.62 -16.59
C GLU A 252 0.40 10.35 -16.48
N ASN A 253 -0.07 10.63 -15.26
CA ASN A 253 -1.31 11.38 -15.03
C ASN A 253 -1.21 12.84 -15.51
N VAL A 254 -0.08 13.51 -15.27
CA VAL A 254 0.14 14.89 -15.74
C VAL A 254 0.22 14.95 -17.26
N ILE A 255 0.89 13.98 -17.90
CA ILE A 255 0.94 13.86 -19.36
C ILE A 255 -0.46 13.62 -19.93
N ALA A 256 -1.25 12.74 -19.31
CA ALA A 256 -2.63 12.49 -19.74
C ALA A 256 -3.48 13.77 -19.63
N ALA A 257 -3.36 14.52 -18.53
CA ALA A 257 -4.06 15.79 -18.36
C ALA A 257 -3.65 16.84 -19.40
N TYR A 258 -2.34 16.98 -19.64
CA TYR A 258 -1.80 17.88 -20.66
C TYR A 258 -2.24 17.48 -22.07
N SER A 259 -2.33 16.18 -22.37
CA SER A 259 -2.77 15.68 -23.68
C SER A 259 -4.21 16.10 -23.99
N VAL A 260 -5.11 16.03 -22.99
CA VAL A 260 -6.49 16.50 -23.12
C VAL A 260 -6.54 18.00 -23.40
N ILE A 261 -5.72 18.79 -22.69
CA ILE A 261 -5.61 20.23 -22.95
C ILE A 261 -5.09 20.48 -24.37
N TYR A 262 -4.00 19.83 -24.75
CA TYR A 262 -3.35 19.99 -26.05
C TYR A 262 -4.32 19.69 -27.21
N GLU A 263 -5.06 18.58 -27.15
CA GLU A 263 -6.06 18.21 -28.17
C GLU A 263 -7.17 19.26 -28.29
N LYS A 264 -7.68 19.77 -27.17
CA LYS A 264 -8.73 20.81 -27.20
C LYS A 264 -8.21 22.15 -27.70
N LEU A 265 -6.98 22.54 -27.35
CA LEU A 265 -6.43 23.82 -27.79
C LEU A 265 -5.98 23.80 -29.26
N THR A 266 -5.53 22.66 -29.78
CA THR A 266 -5.14 22.51 -31.20
C THR A 266 -6.33 22.32 -32.13
N ASN A 267 -7.50 21.94 -31.62
CA ASN A 267 -8.71 21.80 -32.44
C ASN A 267 -9.21 23.18 -32.92
N PRO A 268 -9.27 23.43 -34.25
CA PRO A 268 -9.71 24.71 -34.81
C PRO A 268 -11.14 25.13 -34.39
N SER A 269 -12.03 24.16 -34.10
CA SER A 269 -13.41 24.44 -33.67
C SER A 269 -13.49 25.19 -32.33
N ASN A 270 -12.44 25.11 -31.51
CA ASN A 270 -12.38 25.76 -30.21
C ASN A 270 -11.91 27.22 -30.29
N GLY A 271 -11.46 27.69 -31.46
CA GLY A 271 -11.23 29.11 -31.74
C GLY A 271 -9.98 29.71 -31.10
N TYR A 272 -8.96 28.89 -30.80
CA TYR A 272 -7.67 29.38 -30.30
C TYR A 272 -6.69 29.71 -31.43
N PRO A 273 -5.77 30.67 -31.22
CA PRO A 273 -4.69 30.96 -32.17
C PRO A 273 -3.78 29.74 -32.39
N THR A 274 -3.17 29.64 -33.58
CA THR A 274 -2.25 28.56 -33.94
C THR A 274 -0.93 28.62 -33.16
N GLU A 275 -0.48 29.81 -32.77
CA GLU A 275 0.75 30.02 -32.00
C GLU A 275 0.45 30.28 -30.52
N MET A 276 0.34 29.20 -29.74
CA MET A 276 0.06 29.26 -28.29
C MET A 276 1.28 28.89 -27.42
N GLY A 277 2.46 28.72 -28.02
CA GLY A 277 3.66 28.27 -27.29
C GLY A 277 3.53 26.88 -26.65
N LEU A 278 2.62 26.05 -27.17
CA LEU A 278 2.40 24.67 -26.74
C LEU A 278 3.59 23.81 -27.14
N LYS A 279 4.21 23.12 -26.18
CA LYS A 279 5.17 22.04 -26.45
C LYS A 279 4.40 20.80 -26.88
N ASN A 280 4.95 19.99 -27.79
CA ASN A 280 4.31 18.72 -28.14
C ASN A 280 4.26 17.80 -26.93
N VAL A 281 3.29 16.89 -26.91
CA VAL A 281 3.11 15.94 -25.79
C VAL A 281 4.38 15.09 -25.57
N GLU A 282 5.10 14.70 -26.64
CA GLU A 282 6.33 13.92 -26.51
C GLU A 282 7.50 14.74 -25.94
N ASP A 283 7.55 16.04 -26.22
CA ASP A 283 8.56 16.94 -25.65
C ASP A 283 8.31 17.16 -24.14
N VAL A 284 7.04 17.30 -23.75
CA VAL A 284 6.62 17.39 -22.34
C VAL A 284 6.93 16.10 -21.59
N LYS A 285 6.64 14.95 -22.19
CA LYS A 285 6.98 13.64 -21.63
C LYS A 285 8.48 13.49 -21.41
N THR A 286 9.29 13.83 -22.41
CA THR A 286 10.75 13.78 -22.31
C THR A 286 11.28 14.71 -21.21
N ALA A 287 10.68 15.90 -21.05
CA ALA A 287 11.05 16.83 -19.99
C ALA A 287 10.69 16.28 -18.60
N LEU A 288 9.49 15.74 -18.41
CA LEU A 288 9.05 15.16 -17.14
C LEU A 288 9.84 13.91 -16.75
N GLU A 289 10.19 13.05 -17.71
CA GLU A 289 11.02 11.87 -17.46
C GLU A 289 12.43 12.25 -16.98
N LYS A 290 13.03 13.32 -17.53
CA LYS A 290 14.30 13.86 -17.06
C LYS A 290 14.24 14.42 -15.64
N ILE A 291 13.09 14.97 -15.24
CA ILE A 291 12.85 15.45 -13.86
C ILE A 291 12.78 14.27 -12.88
N SER A 292 12.47 13.07 -13.36
CA SER A 292 12.39 11.87 -12.54
C SER A 292 13.66 11.04 -12.39
N SER A 293 14.64 11.26 -13.27
CA SER A 293 15.92 10.54 -13.30
C SER A 293 16.92 11.16 -12.33
#